data_AF-A0A7J9QRW0-F1
#
_entry.id   AF-A0A7J9QRW0-F1
#
_cell.length_a   1.000
_cell.length_b   1.000
_cell.length_c   1.000
_cell.angle_alpha   90.00
_cell.angle_beta   90.00
_cell.angle_gamma   90.00
#
_symmetry.space_group_name_H-M   'P 1'
#
loop_
_entity.id
_entity.type
_entity.pdbx_description
1 polymer ?
#
loop_
_entity_poly.entity_id
_entity_poly.type
_entity_poly.pdbx_seq_one_letter_code
_entity_poly.pdbx_strand_id
1 'polypeptide(L)'
;PHIAKVLKHDDNELVRHEAAFSLGQMCISSGIPPLVDATLNDPSMFVRHEAAIALGVIGSKDAKDALEKALDDPDKPVVESAVVALSNIEFMEKLSKNEQFAKLTGG
;
A
#
# COMPACT_ATOMS: atom_id res chain seq x y z
N PRO A 1 12.07 6.98 6.96
CA PRO A 1 12.99 7.48 5.90
C PRO A 1 12.67 8.94 5.55
N HIS A 2 13.58 9.73 4.96
CA HIS A 2 13.32 11.14 4.63
C HIS A 2 12.09 11.31 3.73
N ILE A 3 11.93 10.42 2.75
CA ILE A 3 10.78 10.41 1.82
C ILE A 3 9.42 10.21 2.52
N ALA A 4 9.38 9.54 3.68
CA ALA A 4 8.16 9.44 4.48
C ALA A 4 7.76 10.78 5.12
N LYS A 5 8.70 11.69 5.36
CA LYS A 5 8.39 13.06 5.81
C LYS A 5 7.82 13.88 4.66
N VAL A 6 8.36 13.71 3.45
CA VAL A 6 7.85 14.34 2.23
C VAL A 6 6.38 13.94 2.01
N LEU A 7 6.06 12.64 2.07
CA LEU A 7 4.70 12.14 1.98
C LEU A 7 3.73 12.76 2.99
N LYS A 8 4.18 13.16 4.19
CA LYS A 8 3.28 13.69 5.23
C LYS A 8 3.15 15.22 5.25
N HIS A 9 4.15 15.93 4.73
CA HIS A 9 4.33 17.35 5.05
C HIS A 9 4.59 18.25 3.85
N ASP A 10 4.78 17.69 2.65
CA ASP A 10 4.92 18.54 1.47
C ASP A 10 3.57 19.19 1.10
N ASP A 11 3.57 20.47 0.81
CA ASP A 11 2.35 21.22 0.47
C ASP A 11 1.79 20.78 -0.89
N ASN A 12 2.64 20.29 -1.80
CA ASN A 12 2.23 19.90 -3.14
C ASN A 12 1.77 18.43 -3.18
N GLU A 13 0.51 18.21 -3.56
CA GLU A 13 -0.06 16.88 -3.66
C GLU A 13 0.66 15.96 -4.65
N LEU A 14 1.23 16.50 -5.73
CA LEU A 14 1.98 15.71 -6.72
C LEU A 14 3.33 15.26 -6.15
N VAL A 15 3.94 16.06 -5.28
CA VAL A 15 5.18 15.68 -4.59
C VAL A 15 4.90 14.60 -3.55
N ARG A 16 3.79 14.71 -2.80
CA ARG A 16 3.35 13.66 -1.87
C ARG A 16 2.99 12.37 -2.61
N HIS A 17 2.30 12.46 -3.76
CA HIS A 17 2.01 11.34 -4.64
C HIS A 17 3.30 10.61 -5.05
N GLU A 18 4.30 11.34 -5.56
CA GLU A 18 5.57 10.74 -5.98
C GLU A 18 6.35 10.13 -4.81
N ALA A 19 6.23 10.70 -3.61
CA ALA A 19 6.79 10.12 -2.39
C ALA A 19 6.11 8.79 -2.01
N ALA A 20 4.78 8.68 -2.18
CA ALA A 20 4.06 7.42 -1.99
C ALA A 20 4.50 6.36 -3.02
N PHE A 21 4.54 6.72 -4.31
CA PHE A 21 5.02 5.85 -5.38
C PHE A 21 6.42 5.30 -5.07
N SER A 22 7.35 6.20 -4.76
CA SER A 22 8.74 5.85 -4.46
C SER A 22 8.86 4.94 -3.24
N LEU A 23 8.08 5.17 -2.18
CA LEU A 23 8.05 4.28 -1.01
C LEU A 23 7.58 2.87 -1.37
N GLY A 24 6.59 2.76 -2.25
CA GLY A 24 6.13 1.48 -2.81
C GLY A 24 7.23 0.76 -3.58
N GLN A 25 7.87 1.44 -4.52
CA GLN A 25 8.95 0.86 -5.35
C GLN A 25 10.17 0.40 -4.55
N MET A 26 10.49 1.09 -3.46
CA MET A 26 11.61 0.71 -2.59
C MET A 26 11.29 -0.53 -1.72
N CYS A 27 10.02 -0.95 -1.63
CA CYS A 27 9.55 -2.06 -0.81
C CYS A 27 10.00 -1.97 0.66
N ILE A 28 10.10 -0.76 1.21
CA ILE A 28 10.59 -0.54 2.57
C ILE A 28 9.44 -0.72 3.56
N SER A 29 9.52 -1.73 4.42
CA SER A 29 8.52 -2.00 5.47
C SER A 29 8.35 -0.85 6.46
N SER A 30 9.39 -0.07 6.76
CA SER A 30 9.27 1.17 7.56
C SER A 30 8.47 2.29 6.87
N GLY A 31 8.16 2.14 5.58
CA GLY A 31 7.28 3.01 4.80
C GLY A 31 5.78 2.65 4.93
N ILE A 32 5.43 1.51 5.53
CA ILE A 32 4.03 1.10 5.68
C ILE A 32 3.23 2.08 6.55
N PRO A 33 3.68 2.47 7.76
CA PRO A 33 2.89 3.38 8.60
C PRO A 33 2.54 4.74 7.95
N PRO A 34 3.47 5.45 7.28
CA PRO A 34 3.13 6.70 6.58
C PRO A 34 2.26 6.47 5.34
N LEU A 35 2.39 5.35 4.64
CA LEU A 35 1.50 4.99 3.53
C LEU A 35 0.08 4.69 4.01
N VAL A 36 -0.07 3.94 5.11
CA VAL A 36 -1.38 3.70 5.75
C VAL A 36 -2.07 4.99 6.13
N ASP A 37 -1.34 5.92 6.74
CA ASP A 37 -1.85 7.25 7.09
C ASP A 37 -2.29 8.03 5.84
N ALA A 38 -1.46 8.04 4.78
CA ALA A 38 -1.79 8.70 3.53
C ALA A 38 -3.03 8.11 2.85
N THR A 39 -3.15 6.78 2.78
CA THR A 39 -4.32 6.08 2.22
C THR A 39 -5.63 6.49 2.90
N LEU A 40 -5.61 6.73 4.21
CA LEU A 40 -6.83 7.02 4.98
C LEU A 40 -7.13 8.50 5.12
N ASN A 41 -6.10 9.35 5.14
CA ASN A 41 -6.23 10.71 5.65
C ASN A 41 -5.70 11.80 4.70
N ASP A 42 -5.01 11.47 3.60
CA ASP A 42 -4.52 12.54 2.71
C ASP A 42 -5.70 13.27 2.04
N PRO A 43 -5.71 14.61 2.04
CA PRO A 43 -6.80 15.38 1.43
C PRO A 43 -6.90 15.18 -0.09
N SER A 44 -5.81 14.81 -0.75
CA SER A 44 -5.77 14.58 -2.20
C SER A 44 -6.13 13.14 -2.54
N MET A 45 -7.15 12.98 -3.40
CA MET A 45 -7.49 11.67 -3.95
C MET A 45 -6.32 11.01 -4.70
N PHE A 46 -5.44 11.81 -5.33
CA PHE A 46 -4.27 11.29 -6.05
C PHE A 46 -3.28 10.64 -5.08
N VAL A 47 -3.04 11.26 -3.94
CA VAL A 47 -2.12 10.72 -2.93
C VAL A 47 -2.72 9.47 -2.27
N ARG A 48 -4.01 9.48 -1.92
CA ARG A 48 -4.66 8.29 -1.33
C ARG A 48 -4.63 7.09 -2.28
N HIS A 49 -4.92 7.33 -3.57
CA HIS A 49 -4.86 6.33 -4.63
C HIS A 49 -3.46 5.71 -4.75
N GLU A 50 -2.43 6.54 -4.88
CA GLU A 50 -1.05 6.07 -5.04
C GLU A 50 -0.53 5.37 -3.76
N ALA A 51 -0.90 5.88 -2.58
CA ALA A 51 -0.56 5.23 -1.32
C ALA A 51 -1.17 3.82 -1.21
N ALA A 52 -2.43 3.63 -1.65
CA ALA A 52 -3.05 2.31 -1.70
C ALA A 52 -2.33 1.36 -2.66
N ILE A 53 -1.90 1.85 -3.85
CA ILE A 53 -1.08 1.07 -4.79
C ILE A 53 0.24 0.66 -4.13
N ALA A 54 0.95 1.61 -3.52
CA ALA A 54 2.23 1.37 -2.87
C ALA A 54 2.14 0.31 -1.76
N LEU A 55 1.05 0.31 -0.96
CA LEU A 55 0.79 -0.74 0.02
C LEU A 55 0.60 -2.12 -0.63
N GLY A 56 -0.11 -2.18 -1.75
CA GLY A 56 -0.27 -3.40 -2.54
C GLY A 56 1.04 -3.92 -3.13
N VAL A 57 1.93 -3.02 -3.58
CA VAL A 57 3.27 -3.37 -4.08
C VAL A 57 4.17 -3.91 -2.97
N ILE A 58 4.13 -3.30 -1.78
CA ILE A 58 4.85 -3.81 -0.61
C ILE A 58 4.31 -5.19 -0.19
N GLY A 59 3.01 -5.43 -0.37
CA GLY A 59 2.39 -6.75 -0.17
C GLY A 59 2.33 -7.20 1.29
N SER A 60 2.46 -6.28 2.26
CA SER A 60 2.40 -6.62 3.68
C SER A 60 0.96 -6.74 4.16
N LYS A 61 0.68 -7.81 4.93
CA LYS A 61 -0.60 -8.00 5.62
C LYS A 61 -0.92 -6.87 6.60
N ASP A 62 0.09 -6.14 7.09
CA ASP A 62 -0.07 -5.03 8.03
C ASP A 62 -0.84 -3.85 7.40
N ALA A 63 -1.00 -3.85 6.07
CA ALA A 63 -1.76 -2.85 5.32
C ALA A 63 -3.25 -3.20 5.14
N LYS A 64 -3.67 -4.45 5.42
CA LYS A 64 -5.02 -4.95 5.08
C LYS A 64 -6.13 -4.09 5.66
N ASP A 65 -6.10 -3.84 6.98
CA ASP A 65 -7.13 -3.05 7.66
C ASP A 65 -7.30 -1.65 7.06
N ALA A 66 -6.21 -1.03 6.60
CA ALA A 66 -6.26 0.28 5.97
C ALA A 66 -6.86 0.22 4.56
N LEU A 67 -6.47 -0.80 3.78
CA LEU A 67 -7.00 -1.01 2.44
C LEU A 67 -8.48 -1.43 2.46
N GLU A 68 -8.92 -2.20 3.45
CA GLU A 68 -10.34 -2.53 3.64
C GLU A 68 -11.18 -1.28 3.90
N LYS A 69 -10.68 -0.36 4.73
CA LYS A 69 -11.34 0.95 4.95
C LYS A 69 -11.34 1.82 3.71
N ALA A 70 -10.30 1.75 2.87
CA ALA A 70 -10.23 2.49 1.62
C ALA A 70 -11.26 2.02 0.56
N LEU A 71 -11.94 0.90 0.79
CA LEU A 71 -13.06 0.47 -0.05
C LEU A 71 -14.30 1.38 0.10
N ASP A 72 -14.39 2.12 1.21
CA ASP A 72 -15.45 3.10 1.48
C ASP A 72 -15.04 4.53 1.08
N ASP A 73 -13.91 4.72 0.40
CA ASP A 73 -13.45 6.03 -0.05
C ASP A 73 -14.44 6.65 -1.07
N PRO A 74 -14.73 7.97 -0.98
CA PRO A 74 -15.64 8.62 -1.92
C PRO A 74 -15.13 8.63 -3.36
N ASP A 75 -13.81 8.55 -3.56
CA ASP A 75 -13.17 8.63 -4.87
C ASP A 75 -12.92 7.23 -5.43
N LYS A 76 -13.65 6.89 -6.50
CA LYS A 76 -13.57 5.59 -7.18
C LYS A 76 -12.12 5.11 -7.50
N PRO A 77 -11.17 5.96 -7.93
CA PRO A 77 -9.79 5.51 -8.14
C PRO A 77 -9.11 4.95 -6.89
N VAL A 78 -9.45 5.46 -5.69
CA VAL A 78 -8.89 4.96 -4.43
C VAL A 78 -9.47 3.57 -4.12
N VAL A 79 -10.78 3.40 -4.30
CA VAL A 79 -11.47 2.11 -4.14
C VAL A 79 -10.89 1.05 -5.08
N GLU A 80 -10.69 1.37 -6.36
CA GLU A 80 -10.12 0.45 -7.35
C GLU A 80 -8.69 0.03 -6.98
N SER A 81 -7.86 0.96 -6.52
CA SER A 81 -6.52 0.65 -6.02
C SER A 81 -6.53 -0.24 -4.79
N ALA A 82 -7.44 0.01 -3.85
CA ALA A 82 -7.58 -0.80 -2.65
C ALA A 82 -7.99 -2.25 -2.99
N VAL A 83 -8.92 -2.44 -3.92
CA VAL A 83 -9.31 -3.78 -4.42
C VAL A 83 -8.12 -4.52 -5.01
N VAL A 84 -7.33 -3.87 -5.87
CA VAL A 84 -6.15 -4.48 -6.49
C VAL A 84 -5.10 -4.82 -5.44
N ALA A 85 -4.83 -3.89 -4.51
CA ALA A 85 -3.85 -4.09 -3.45
C ALA A 85 -4.22 -5.26 -2.52
N LEU A 86 -5.49 -5.36 -2.11
CA LEU A 86 -5.98 -6.48 -1.30
C LEU A 86 -5.85 -7.81 -2.04
N SER A 87 -6.21 -7.83 -3.33
CA SER A 87 -6.08 -9.03 -4.17
C SER A 87 -4.63 -9.49 -4.29
N ASN A 88 -3.69 -8.55 -4.46
CA ASN A 88 -2.26 -8.84 -4.50
C ASN A 88 -1.75 -9.40 -3.16
N ILE A 89 -2.13 -8.79 -2.04
CA ILE A 89 -1.72 -9.28 -0.71
C ILE A 89 -2.25 -10.70 -0.48
N GLU A 90 -3.52 -10.97 -0.81
CA GLU A 90 -4.11 -12.30 -0.67
C GLU A 90 -3.38 -13.34 -1.55
N PHE A 91 -3.06 -12.96 -2.80
CA PHE A 91 -2.29 -13.81 -3.71
C PHE A 91 -0.90 -14.14 -3.15
N MET A 92 -0.17 -13.14 -2.65
CA MET A 92 1.17 -13.31 -2.05
C MET A 92 1.14 -14.22 -0.82
N GLU A 93 0.11 -14.11 0.04
CA GLU A 93 -0.07 -15.00 1.18
C GLU A 93 -0.33 -16.45 0.75
N LYS A 94 -1.14 -16.67 -0.29
CA LYS A 94 -1.40 -18.02 -0.84
C LYS A 94 -0.12 -18.63 -1.42
N LEU A 95 0.66 -17.86 -2.18
CA LEU A 95 1.95 -18.32 -2.70
C LEU A 95 2.90 -18.71 -1.58
N SER A 96 3.04 -17.86 -0.54
CA SER A 96 3.93 -18.14 0.59
C SER A 96 3.56 -19.44 1.33
N LYS A 97 2.25 -19.69 1.53
CA LYS A 97 1.77 -20.95 2.14
C LYS A 97 2.09 -22.17 1.28
N ASN A 98 1.91 -22.07 -0.04
CA ASN A 98 2.22 -23.16 -0.96
C ASN A 98 3.72 -23.49 -0.97
N GLU A 99 4.59 -22.48 -0.97
CA GLU A 99 6.04 -22.67 -0.88
C GLU A 99 6.46 -23.32 0.44
N GLN A 100 5.85 -22.92 1.55
CA GLN A 100 6.09 -23.54 2.86
C GLN A 100 5.64 -25.01 2.87
N PHE A 101 4.49 -25.31 2.30
CA PHE A 101 3.99 -26.68 2.19
C PHE A 101 4.91 -27.55 1.31
N ALA A 102 5.32 -27.07 0.13
CA ALA A 102 6.24 -27.79 -0.75
C ALA A 102 7.59 -28.09 -0.07
N LYS A 103 8.11 -27.15 0.72
CA LYS A 103 9.33 -27.36 1.54
C LYS A 103 9.15 -28.45 2.61
N LEU A 104 7.96 -28.57 3.20
CA LEU A 104 7.66 -29.60 4.22
C LEU A 104 7.50 -30.99 3.61
N THR A 105 7.06 -31.09 2.35
CA THR A 105 6.83 -32.37 1.66
C THR A 105 8.01 -32.85 0.82
N GLY A 106 9.12 -32.11 0.79
CA GLY A 106 10.36 -32.53 0.13
C GLY A 106 10.55 -32.10 -1.33
N GLY A 107 9.67 -31.24 -1.86
CA GLY A 107 9.72 -30.75 -3.25
C GLY A 107 9.05 -31.67 -4.26
#